data_AF-A0A6J1G8D0-F1
#
_entry.id   AF-A0A6J1G8D0-F1
#
_cell.length_a   1.000
_cell.length_b   1.000
_cell.length_c   1.000
_cell.angle_alpha   90.00
_cell.angle_beta   90.00
_cell.angle_gamma   90.00
#
_symmetry.space_group_name_H-M   'P 1'
#
loop_
_entity.id
_entity.type
_entity.pdbx_description
1 polymer ?
#
loop_
_entity_poly.entity_id
_entity_poly.type
_entity_poly.pdbx_seq_one_letter_code
_entity_poly.pdbx_strand_id
1 'polypeptide(L)'
;MDSLVDSLNNAYQEFVAGAASVLEANETSGAQKTAATDAALENFKQKWELFMVACDQAEEFVESVKQRIGSECLIDEATGSLSSKSGQAAAATSSSLPPISAIRLEQMSKAVRWLVIELQHGSGAAASASAHSHSSAPFDARFSEDTTQ
;
A
#
# COMPACT_ATOMS: atom_id res chain seq x y z
N MET A 1 -22.40 0.54 2.57
CA MET A 1 -22.24 1.20 3.88
C MET A 1 -23.44 0.85 4.76
N ASP A 2 -24.66 1.15 4.32
CA ASP A 2 -25.88 0.81 5.07
C ASP A 2 -25.96 -0.69 5.40
N SER A 3 -25.72 -1.55 4.42
CA SER A 3 -25.69 -3.01 4.63
C SER A 3 -24.66 -3.49 5.67
N LEU A 4 -23.54 -2.76 5.83
CA LEU A 4 -22.50 -3.09 6.80
C LEU A 4 -22.94 -2.66 8.21
N VAL A 5 -23.51 -1.47 8.32
CA VAL A 5 -24.08 -0.96 9.57
C VAL A 5 -25.24 -1.85 10.02
N ASP A 6 -26.10 -2.27 9.10
CA ASP A 6 -27.20 -3.20 9.37
C ASP A 6 -26.69 -4.56 9.83
N SER A 7 -25.66 -5.10 9.16
CA SER A 7 -25.01 -6.37 9.55
C SER A 7 -24.43 -6.30 10.97
N LEU A 8 -23.68 -5.23 11.28
CA LEU A 8 -23.10 -5.02 12.61
C LEU A 8 -24.17 -4.87 13.69
N ASN A 9 -25.22 -4.09 13.41
CA ASN A 9 -26.33 -3.88 14.33
C ASN A 9 -27.12 -5.18 14.58
N ASN A 10 -27.34 -5.99 13.55
CA ASN A 10 -27.99 -7.30 13.69
C ASN A 10 -27.12 -8.24 14.54
N ALA A 11 -25.83 -8.36 14.23
CA ALA A 11 -24.91 -9.21 14.98
C ALA A 11 -24.81 -8.80 16.45
N TYR A 12 -24.82 -7.49 16.73
CA TYR A 12 -24.86 -6.96 18.10
C TYR A 12 -26.14 -7.38 18.84
N GLN A 13 -27.30 -7.21 18.21
CA GLN A 13 -28.58 -7.61 18.81
C GLN A 13 -28.63 -9.11 19.08
N GLU A 14 -28.18 -9.94 18.14
CA GLU A 14 -28.10 -11.39 18.31
C GLU A 14 -27.15 -11.79 19.45
N PHE A 15 -25.98 -11.14 19.56
CA PHE A 15 -25.05 -11.33 20.66
C PHE A 15 -25.69 -11.01 22.03
N VAL A 16 -26.37 -9.86 22.15
CA VAL A 16 -27.08 -9.46 23.38
C VAL A 16 -28.21 -10.43 23.70
N ALA A 17 -28.98 -10.87 22.69
CA ALA A 17 -30.03 -11.87 22.86
C ALA A 17 -29.46 -13.23 23.30
N GLY A 18 -28.30 -13.63 22.77
CA GLY A 18 -27.57 -14.81 23.24
C GLY A 18 -27.18 -14.71 24.71
N ALA A 19 -26.69 -13.55 25.15
CA ALA A 19 -26.33 -13.31 26.55
C ALA A 19 -27.55 -13.39 27.47
N ALA A 20 -28.67 -12.79 27.06
CA ALA A 20 -29.94 -12.88 27.80
C ALA A 20 -30.41 -14.33 27.92
N SER A 21 -30.36 -15.11 26.84
CA SER A 21 -30.74 -16.53 26.87
C SER A 21 -29.90 -17.37 27.84
N VAL A 22 -28.60 -17.08 27.97
CA VAL A 22 -27.74 -17.71 28.98
C VAL A 22 -28.21 -17.37 30.40
N LEU A 23 -28.55 -16.10 30.67
CA LEU A 23 -29.03 -15.68 31.98
C LEU A 23 -30.38 -16.32 32.33
N GLU A 24 -31.32 -16.36 31.39
CA GLU A 24 -32.62 -17.00 31.57
C GLU A 24 -32.50 -18.51 31.82
N ALA A 25 -31.63 -19.19 31.05
CA ALA A 25 -31.37 -20.61 31.25
C ALA A 25 -30.73 -20.90 32.62
N ASN A 26 -29.84 -20.00 33.08
CA ASN A 26 -29.14 -20.10 34.35
C ASN A 26 -30.08 -19.83 35.54
N GLU A 27 -30.98 -18.85 35.42
CA GLU A 27 -32.03 -18.59 36.41
C GLU A 27 -32.98 -19.79 36.51
N THR A 28 -33.44 -20.32 35.38
CA THR A 28 -34.35 -21.47 35.32
C THR A 28 -33.72 -22.74 35.91
N SER A 29 -32.40 -22.92 35.76
CA SER A 29 -31.67 -24.06 36.33
C SER A 29 -31.28 -23.87 37.79
N GLY A 30 -31.58 -22.73 38.42
CA GLY A 30 -31.15 -22.42 39.78
C GLY A 30 -29.64 -22.38 39.92
N ALA A 31 -28.93 -21.83 38.92
CA ALA A 31 -27.48 -21.80 38.82
C ALA A 31 -26.78 -23.17 38.79
N GLN A 32 -27.53 -24.23 38.47
CA GLN A 32 -26.94 -25.54 38.21
C GLN A 32 -26.52 -25.67 36.75
N LYS A 33 -25.41 -26.38 36.54
CA LYS A 33 -24.97 -26.76 35.21
C LYS A 33 -25.90 -27.84 34.65
N THR A 34 -26.58 -27.51 33.56
CA THR A 34 -27.54 -28.37 32.87
C THR A 34 -27.25 -28.38 31.37
N ALA A 35 -27.81 -29.36 30.66
CA ALA A 35 -27.73 -29.40 29.20
C ALA A 35 -28.32 -28.14 28.54
N ALA A 36 -29.34 -27.52 29.16
CA ALA A 36 -29.95 -26.29 28.67
C ALA A 36 -29.01 -25.08 28.81
N THR A 37 -28.34 -24.93 29.96
CA THR A 37 -27.33 -23.88 30.15
C THR A 37 -26.11 -24.09 29.27
N ASP A 38 -25.69 -25.34 29.05
CA ASP A 38 -24.57 -25.66 28.15
C ASP A 38 -24.92 -25.31 26.70
N ALA A 39 -26.13 -25.66 26.24
CA ALA A 39 -26.61 -25.30 24.90
C ALA A 39 -26.72 -23.78 24.71
N ALA A 40 -27.21 -23.05 25.73
CA ALA A 40 -27.29 -21.59 25.69
C ALA A 40 -25.89 -20.95 25.62
N LEU A 41 -24.90 -21.48 26.35
CA LEU A 41 -23.52 -21.01 26.32
C LEU A 41 -22.85 -21.23 24.95
N GLU A 42 -23.05 -22.40 24.33
CA GLU A 42 -22.54 -22.65 22.98
C GLU A 42 -23.19 -21.71 21.95
N ASN A 43 -24.50 -21.46 22.06
CA ASN A 43 -25.19 -20.51 21.19
C ASN A 43 -24.69 -19.07 21.38
N PHE A 44 -24.48 -18.66 22.63
CA PHE A 44 -23.88 -17.36 22.95
C PHE A 44 -22.48 -17.21 22.37
N LYS A 45 -21.64 -18.24 22.51
CA LYS A 45 -20.29 -18.25 21.93
C LYS A 45 -20.32 -18.10 20.41
N GLN A 46 -21.21 -18.82 19.73
CA GLN A 46 -21.38 -18.68 18.28
C GLN A 46 -21.77 -17.25 17.88
N LYS A 47 -22.72 -16.64 18.62
CA LYS A 47 -23.16 -15.25 18.36
C LYS A 47 -22.07 -14.23 18.64
N TRP A 48 -21.27 -14.45 19.68
CA TRP A 48 -20.09 -13.63 19.97
C TRP A 48 -19.07 -13.69 18.83
N GLU A 49 -18.76 -14.89 18.33
CA GLU A 49 -17.84 -15.07 17.20
C GLU A 49 -18.35 -14.34 15.94
N LEU A 50 -19.65 -14.44 15.63
CA LEU A 50 -20.26 -13.70 14.52
C LEU A 50 -20.19 -12.18 14.71
N PHE A 51 -20.41 -11.69 15.93
CA PHE A 51 -20.30 -10.27 16.24
C PHE A 51 -18.86 -9.76 16.09
N MET A 52 -17.87 -10.54 16.50
CA MET A 52 -16.46 -10.21 16.30
C MET A 52 -16.11 -10.10 14.81
N VAL A 53 -16.55 -11.05 13.98
CA VAL A 53 -16.35 -10.97 12.51
C VAL A 53 -17.01 -9.73 11.92
N ALA A 54 -18.19 -9.34 12.39
CA ALA A 54 -18.85 -8.11 11.95
C ALA A 54 -18.07 -6.85 12.37
N CYS A 55 -17.45 -6.86 13.55
CA CYS A 55 -16.56 -5.78 14.00
C CYS A 55 -15.31 -5.68 13.12
N ASP A 56 -14.65 -6.79 12.82
CA ASP A 56 -13.47 -6.84 11.95
C ASP A 56 -13.80 -6.28 10.55
N GLN A 57 -14.95 -6.67 10.01
CA GLN A 57 -15.41 -6.17 8.71
C GLN A 57 -15.73 -4.67 8.73
N ALA A 58 -16.25 -4.16 9.85
CA ALA A 58 -16.48 -2.73 10.04
C ALA A 58 -15.16 -1.96 10.12
N GLU A 59 -14.15 -2.50 10.79
CA GLU A 59 -12.81 -1.93 10.86
C GLU A 59 -12.15 -1.90 9.47
N GLU A 60 -12.18 -3.00 8.73
CA GLU A 60 -11.66 -3.06 7.34
C GLU A 60 -12.31 -2.01 6.45
N PHE A 61 -13.62 -1.79 6.58
CA PHE A 61 -14.31 -0.75 5.82
C PHE A 61 -13.81 0.65 6.19
N VAL A 62 -13.60 0.95 7.47
CA VAL A 62 -13.05 2.23 7.91
C VAL A 62 -11.64 2.43 7.37
N GLU A 63 -10.80 1.39 7.39
CA GLU A 63 -9.47 1.43 6.80
C GLU A 63 -9.50 1.65 5.28
N SER A 64 -10.41 0.99 4.57
CA SER A 64 -10.63 1.17 3.13
C SER A 64 -11.04 2.61 2.80
N VAL A 65 -11.95 3.19 3.58
CA VAL A 65 -12.37 4.60 3.41
C VAL A 65 -11.19 5.54 3.70
N LYS A 66 -10.41 5.28 4.76
CA LYS A 66 -9.20 6.05 5.09
C LYS A 66 -8.18 6.00 3.95
N GLN A 67 -7.95 4.82 3.36
CA GLN A 67 -7.03 4.66 2.23
C GLN A 67 -7.53 5.41 1.00
N ARG A 68 -8.83 5.33 0.68
CA ARG A 68 -9.43 6.05 -0.45
C ARG A 68 -9.22 7.56 -0.32
N ILE A 69 -9.59 8.13 0.83
CA ILE A 69 -9.40 9.56 1.11
C ILE A 69 -7.91 9.94 1.03
N GLY A 70 -7.03 9.13 1.65
CA GLY A 70 -5.59 9.35 1.61
C GLY A 70 -5.00 9.31 0.20
N SER A 71 -5.49 8.41 -0.66
CA SER A 71 -5.04 8.29 -2.05
C SER A 71 -5.56 9.40 -2.95
N GLU A 72 -6.79 9.87 -2.72
CA GLU A 72 -7.41 10.96 -3.48
C GLU A 72 -6.81 12.33 -3.14
N CYS A 73 -6.17 12.46 -1.97
CA CYS A 73 -5.44 13.67 -1.55
C CYS A 73 -4.00 13.77 -2.09
N LEU A 74 -3.39 12.66 -2.54
CA LEU A 74 -2.00 12.62 -3.03
C LEU A 74 -1.88 12.91 -4.54
N ILE A 75 -2.99 13.15 -5.23
CA ILE A 75 -3.02 13.41 -6.68
C ILE A 75 -2.95 14.91 -7.02
N ASP A 76 -3.08 15.83 -6.06
CA ASP A 76 -3.22 17.27 -6.35
C ASP A 76 -2.01 18.15 -5.99
N GLU A 77 -0.77 17.66 -6.14
CA GLU A 77 0.43 18.54 -6.11
C GLU A 77 1.42 18.33 -7.26
N ALA A 78 1.13 17.44 -8.22
CA ALA A 78 2.02 17.24 -9.38
C ALA A 78 1.32 17.17 -10.75
N THR A 79 -0.02 17.18 -10.84
CA THR A 79 -0.71 17.19 -12.14
C THR A 79 -1.93 18.08 -12.06
N GLY A 80 -1.82 19.28 -12.64
CA GLY A 80 -2.83 20.33 -12.53
C GLY A 80 -4.26 19.88 -12.86
N SER A 81 -5.18 20.41 -12.05
CA SER A 81 -6.62 20.43 -12.27
C SER A 81 -6.99 20.75 -13.72
N LEU A 82 -7.53 19.76 -14.44
CA LEU A 82 -8.41 20.00 -15.59
C LEU A 82 -9.85 19.93 -15.09
N SER A 83 -10.26 21.01 -14.41
CA SER A 83 -11.66 21.31 -14.14
C SER A 83 -12.44 21.34 -15.45
N SER A 84 -13.40 20.45 -15.52
CA SER A 84 -14.42 20.34 -16.55
C SER A 84 -15.22 21.64 -16.68
N LYS A 85 -15.11 22.31 -17.83
CA LYS A 85 -16.13 23.26 -18.29
C LYS A 85 -16.56 22.95 -19.72
N SER A 86 -17.83 22.59 -19.82
CA SER A 86 -18.58 22.31 -21.04
C SER A 86 -18.52 23.47 -22.05
N GLY A 87 -18.23 23.12 -23.31
CA GLY A 87 -18.88 23.69 -24.49
C GLY A 87 -18.40 25.03 -25.05
N GLN A 88 -17.31 25.03 -25.83
CA GLN A 88 -17.26 25.75 -27.12
C GLN A 88 -16.05 25.35 -27.96
N ALA A 89 -16.32 24.98 -29.22
CA ALA A 89 -15.34 24.64 -30.22
C ALA A 89 -14.57 25.89 -30.68
N ALA A 90 -13.23 25.83 -30.61
CA ALA A 90 -12.35 26.55 -31.52
C ALA A 90 -10.99 25.84 -31.51
N ALA A 91 -10.56 25.37 -32.68
CA ALA A 91 -9.27 24.76 -32.90
C ALA A 91 -8.13 25.74 -32.57
N ALA A 92 -7.30 25.43 -31.58
CA ALA A 92 -5.91 25.87 -31.49
C ALA A 92 -5.18 25.08 -30.40
N THR A 93 -4.10 24.41 -30.82
CA THR A 93 -2.98 23.93 -29.99
C THR A 93 -3.31 22.94 -28.87
N SER A 94 -3.56 21.69 -29.26
CA SER A 94 -3.07 20.56 -28.50
C SER A 94 -1.53 20.59 -28.47
N SER A 95 -0.93 21.43 -27.62
CA SER A 95 0.45 21.22 -27.20
C SER A 95 0.46 20.07 -26.20
N SER A 96 0.21 18.87 -26.73
CA SER A 96 0.51 17.59 -26.09
C SER A 96 2.02 17.57 -25.87
N LEU A 97 2.46 18.07 -24.71
CA LEU A 97 3.78 17.77 -24.23
C LEU A 97 3.76 16.28 -23.90
N PRO A 98 4.56 15.45 -24.59
CA PRO A 98 4.57 14.02 -24.33
C PRO A 98 4.95 13.80 -22.87
N PRO A 99 4.32 12.82 -22.17
CA PRO A 99 4.64 12.55 -20.78
C PRO A 99 6.15 12.32 -20.67
N ILE A 100 6.82 13.12 -19.84
CA ILE A 100 8.26 13.00 -19.60
C ILE A 100 8.46 11.62 -18.98
N SER A 101 8.94 10.67 -19.79
CA SER A 101 9.23 9.33 -19.33
C SER A 101 10.28 9.43 -18.22
N ALA A 102 10.11 8.67 -17.14
CA ALA A 102 11.08 8.59 -16.04
C ALA A 102 12.51 8.34 -16.56
N ILE A 103 12.61 7.62 -17.68
CA ILE A 103 13.84 7.34 -18.43
C ILE A 103 14.49 8.63 -18.96
N ARG A 104 13.71 9.56 -19.52
CA ARG A 104 14.23 10.83 -20.03
C ARG A 104 14.76 11.70 -18.88
N LEU A 105 14.07 11.70 -17.75
CA LEU A 105 14.53 12.42 -16.56
C LEU A 105 15.81 11.80 -15.98
N GLU A 106 15.91 10.46 -15.94
CA GLU A 106 17.13 9.78 -15.51
C GLU A 106 18.32 10.08 -16.42
N GLN A 107 18.13 10.01 -17.75
CA GLN A 107 19.18 10.33 -18.72
C GLN A 107 19.64 11.78 -18.62
N MET A 108 18.70 12.72 -18.45
CA MET A 108 19.04 14.12 -18.20
C MET A 108 19.80 14.28 -16.88
N SER A 109 19.43 13.58 -15.82
CA SER A 109 20.15 13.63 -14.54
C SER A 109 21.59 13.09 -14.66
N LYS A 110 21.81 12.05 -15.47
CA LYS A 110 23.15 11.50 -15.77
C LYS A 110 23.97 12.48 -16.59
N ALA A 111 23.39 13.10 -17.61
CA ALA A 111 24.07 14.10 -18.43
C ALA A 111 24.46 15.34 -17.62
N VAL A 112 23.59 15.80 -16.72
CA VAL A 112 23.87 16.92 -15.83
C VAL A 112 24.98 16.58 -14.84
N ARG A 113 24.98 15.37 -14.23
CA ARG A 113 26.10 14.94 -13.37
C ARG A 113 27.44 14.92 -14.12
N TRP A 114 27.45 14.43 -15.36
CA TRP A 114 28.65 14.45 -16.20
C TRP A 114 29.16 15.86 -16.46
N LEU A 115 28.27 16.79 -16.80
CA LEU A 115 28.63 18.18 -17.04
C LEU A 115 29.19 18.86 -15.78
N VAL A 116 28.62 18.57 -14.60
CA VAL A 116 29.13 19.09 -13.33
C VAL A 116 30.54 18.58 -13.05
N ILE A 117 30.82 17.31 -13.36
CA ILE A 117 32.16 16.72 -13.23
C ILE A 117 33.14 17.39 -14.21
N GLU A 118 32.74 17.64 -15.45
CA GLU A 118 33.55 18.38 -16.43
C GLU A 118 33.85 19.81 -15.99
N LEU A 119 32.87 20.51 -15.40
CA LEU A 119 33.08 21.86 -14.88
C LEU A 119 33.94 21.87 -13.61
N GLN A 120 33.86 20.84 -12.76
CA GLN A 120 34.74 20.67 -11.59
C GLN A 120 36.18 20.37 -12.00
N HIS A 121 36.39 19.53 -13.02
CA HIS A 121 37.72 19.25 -13.55
C HIS A 121 38.26 20.38 -14.45
N GLY A 122 37.39 21.20 -15.05
CA GLY A 122 37.75 22.35 -15.87
C GLY A 122 38.05 23.63 -15.08
N SER A 123 37.70 23.69 -13.79
CA SER A 123 38.01 24.80 -12.89
C SER A 123 39.31 24.56 -12.10
N GLY A 124 40.36 24.15 -12.81
CA GLY A 124 41.72 23.98 -12.27
C GLY A 124 42.73 24.26 -13.37
N ALA A 125 43.51 25.31 -13.18
CA ALA A 125 44.47 25.86 -14.12
C ALA A 125 45.42 24.82 -14.75
N ALA A 126 45.86 25.17 -15.96
CA ALA A 126 47.03 24.63 -16.64
C ALA A 126 48.17 24.25 -15.68
N ALA A 127 48.58 22.98 -15.68
CA ALA A 127 49.94 22.58 -15.37
C ALA A 127 50.18 21.13 -15.78
N SER A 128 51.12 20.97 -16.71
CA SER A 128 52.15 19.92 -16.67
C SER A 128 51.74 18.47 -16.92
N ALA A 129 51.99 18.08 -18.17
CA ALA A 129 52.73 16.89 -18.55
C ALA A 129 53.02 15.83 -17.47
N SER A 130 52.48 14.63 -17.67
CA SER A 130 53.29 13.41 -17.62
C SER A 130 52.52 12.26 -18.24
N ALA A 131 53.12 11.63 -19.24
CA ALA A 131 52.82 10.28 -19.68
C ALA A 131 52.64 9.33 -18.48
N HIS A 132 51.81 8.29 -18.62
CA HIS A 132 52.09 6.88 -18.28
C HIS A 132 50.80 6.04 -18.46
N SER A 133 50.73 5.41 -19.64
CA SER A 133 50.27 4.04 -19.89
C SER A 133 49.08 3.48 -19.09
N HIS A 134 47.89 3.48 -19.70
CA HIS A 134 46.81 2.56 -19.34
C HIS A 134 47.16 1.15 -19.86
N SER A 135 47.59 0.25 -18.98
CA SER A 135 47.52 -1.19 -19.24
C SER A 135 46.29 -1.72 -18.54
N SER A 136 45.26 -2.07 -19.31
CA SER A 136 44.10 -2.78 -18.78
C SER A 136 43.46 -3.65 -19.85
N ALA A 137 43.16 -4.87 -19.39
CA ALA A 137 42.20 -5.85 -19.90
C ALA A 137 42.81 -7.01 -20.74
N PRO A 138 42.04 -8.10 -20.94
CA PRO A 138 41.42 -9.00 -19.95
C PRO A 138 41.48 -10.48 -20.42
N PHE A 139 41.33 -11.48 -19.55
CA PHE A 139 40.88 -12.82 -20.00
C PHE A 139 40.40 -13.70 -18.84
N ASP A 140 39.16 -14.15 -19.03
CA ASP A 140 38.33 -15.07 -18.28
C ASP A 140 38.79 -16.52 -18.48
N ALA A 141 39.01 -17.29 -17.41
CA ALA A 141 39.05 -18.75 -17.50
C ALA A 141 38.72 -19.40 -16.15
N ARG A 142 37.44 -19.72 -15.98
CA ARG A 142 37.01 -20.85 -15.15
C ARG A 142 37.59 -22.14 -15.73
N PHE A 143 38.10 -23.00 -14.84
CA PHE A 143 38.48 -24.43 -14.92
C PHE A 143 39.96 -24.69 -14.63
N SER A 144 40.24 -25.27 -13.45
CA SER A 144 40.88 -26.58 -13.41
C SER A 144 40.63 -27.24 -12.05
N GLU A 145 40.01 -28.41 -12.15
CA GLU A 145 39.73 -29.40 -11.13
C GLU A 145 41.02 -30.12 -10.71
N ASP A 146 41.12 -30.39 -9.41
CA ASP A 146 41.70 -31.54 -8.68
C ASP A 146 43.03 -32.23 -9.09
N THR A 147 43.64 -32.83 -8.03
CA THR A 147 44.40 -34.10 -8.02
C THR A 147 45.88 -34.00 -7.63
N THR A 148 46.11 -34.30 -6.33
CA THR A 148 47.16 -35.15 -5.71
C THR A 148 48.60 -35.10 -6.22
N GLN A 149 49.55 -34.85 -5.30
CA GLN A 149 50.40 -35.88 -4.68
C GLN A 149 51.23 -35.28 -3.54
#